data_AF-A0A2N2PU15-F1
#
_entry.id   AF-A0A2N2PU15-F1
#
_cell.length_a   1.000
_cell.length_b   1.000
_cell.length_c   1.000
_cell.angle_alpha   90.00
_cell.angle_beta   90.00
_cell.angle_gamma   90.00
#
_symmetry.space_group_name_H-M   'P 1'
#
loop_
_entity.id
_entity.type
_entity.pdbx_description
1 polymer ?
#
loop_
_entity_poly.entity_id
_entity_poly.type
_entity_poly.pdbx_seq_one_letter_code
_entity_poly.pdbx_strand_id
1 'polypeptide(L)' 'MRREVSRALGEQLLSPSEPFLGDLTLGQYLQLPDEARGRLWDAWAEIELEELEELDVHPDAMPVR' A
#
# COMPACT_ATOMS: atom_id res chain seq x y z
N MET A 1 10.56 14.50 10.30
CA MET A 1 9.43 13.89 9.55
C MET A 1 9.88 12.94 8.43
N ARG A 2 10.10 13.37 7.17
CA ARG A 2 10.38 12.43 6.04
C ARG A 2 11.54 11.47 6.29
N ARG A 3 12.67 11.99 6.81
CA ARG A 3 13.87 11.19 7.12
C ARG A 3 13.66 10.17 8.24
N GLU A 4 12.88 10.51 9.26
CA GLU A 4 12.55 9.61 10.38
C GLU A 4 11.61 8.50 9.92
N VAL A 5 10.62 8.84 9.08
CA VAL A 5 9.69 7.89 8.48
C VAL A 5 10.43 6.93 7.55
N SER A 6 11.29 7.43 6.65
CA SER A 6 12.09 6.57 5.77
C SER A 6 13.00 5.62 6.56
N ARG A 7 13.60 6.09 7.66
CA ARG A 7 14.43 5.25 8.53
C ARG A 7 13.63 4.19 9.27
N ALA A 8 12.44 4.53 9.74
CA ALA A 8 11.52 3.58 10.39
C ALA A 8 11.04 2.48 9.42
N LEU A 9 10.97 2.80 8.12
CA LEU A 9 10.56 1.87 7.05
C LEU A 9 11.75 1.14 6.39
N GLY A 10 12.96 1.18 6.99
CA GLY A 10 14.12 0.46 6.48
C GLY A 10 14.80 1.08 5.26
N GLU A 11 14.54 2.37 4.99
CA GLU A 11 15.08 3.17 3.87
C GLU A 11 14.75 2.65 2.46
N GLN A 12 13.98 1.58 2.37
CA GLN A 12 13.60 0.97 1.11
C GLN A 12 12.35 1.65 0.57
N LEU A 13 12.56 2.51 -0.43
CA LEU A 13 11.47 3.16 -1.15
C LEU A 13 10.92 2.21 -2.21
N LEU A 14 9.60 2.16 -2.33
CA LEU A 14 8.91 1.45 -3.40
C LEU A 14 9.31 2.04 -4.77
N SER A 15 9.57 1.17 -5.74
CA SER A 15 9.80 1.56 -7.13
C SER A 15 8.51 2.05 -7.79
N PRO A 16 8.57 3.03 -8.73
CA PRO A 16 7.40 3.45 -9.52
C PRO A 16 6.73 2.32 -10.32
N SER A 17 7.44 1.23 -10.60
CA SER A 17 6.91 0.08 -11.33
C SER A 17 6.27 -0.98 -10.41
N GLU A 18 6.38 -0.84 -9.10
CA GLU A 18 5.83 -1.82 -8.16
C GLU A 18 4.29 -1.76 -8.13
N PRO A 19 3.62 -2.91 -8.01
CA PRO A 19 2.18 -2.96 -7.74
C PRO A 19 1.86 -2.22 -6.44
N PHE A 20 0.78 -1.44 -6.44
CA PHE A 20 0.42 -0.60 -5.29
C PHE A 20 -1.04 -0.68 -4.90
N LEU A 21 -1.97 -0.28 -5.79
CA LEU A 21 -3.39 -0.20 -5.45
C LEU A 21 -4.26 -0.70 -6.62
N GLY A 22 -4.99 -1.78 -6.39
CA GLY A 22 -5.69 -2.50 -7.46
C GLY A 22 -4.71 -2.92 -8.56
N ASP A 23 -5.03 -2.59 -9.81
CA ASP A 23 -4.19 -2.89 -10.98
C ASP A 23 -3.13 -1.82 -11.28
N LEU A 24 -2.97 -0.81 -10.41
CA LEU A 24 -2.05 0.30 -10.64
C LEU A 24 -0.66 0.04 -10.03
N THR A 25 0.37 0.44 -10.78
CA THR A 25 1.69 0.63 -10.19
C THR A 25 1.76 1.94 -9.40
N LEU A 26 2.72 2.06 -8.48
CA LEU A 26 2.93 3.28 -7.70
C LEU A 26 3.11 4.53 -8.58
N GLY A 27 3.87 4.41 -9.67
CA GLY A 27 4.11 5.50 -10.61
C GLY A 27 2.83 5.95 -11.31
N GLN A 28 1.98 5.01 -11.73
CA GLN A 28 0.69 5.31 -12.34
C GLN A 28 -0.26 5.98 -11.35
N TYR A 29 -0.33 5.48 -10.12
CA TYR A 29 -1.12 6.07 -9.05
C TYR A 29 -0.69 7.53 -8.76
N LEU A 30 0.62 7.80 -8.71
CA LEU A 30 1.14 9.14 -8.44
C LEU A 30 0.89 10.14 -9.58
N GLN A 31 0.61 9.66 -10.80
CA GLN A 31 0.26 10.49 -11.95
C GLN A 31 -1.24 10.83 -12.02
N LEU A 32 -2.08 10.19 -11.21
CA LEU A 32 -3.50 10.48 -11.18
C LEU A 32 -3.77 11.88 -10.59
N PRO A 33 -4.81 12.57 -11.09
CA PRO A 33 -5.32 13.78 -10.44
C PRO A 33 -5.72 13.52 -8.98
N ASP A 34 -5.63 14.54 -8.14
CA ASP A 34 -5.93 14.44 -6.71
C ASP A 34 -7.34 13.92 -6.45
N GLU A 35 -8.33 14.35 -7.23
CA GLU A 35 -9.71 13.87 -7.08
C GLU A 35 -9.86 12.39 -7.44
N ALA A 36 -9.06 11.90 -8.39
CA ALA A 36 -9.06 10.48 -8.76
C ALA A 36 -8.40 9.63 -7.67
N ARG A 37 -7.32 10.13 -7.06
CA ARG A 37 -6.70 9.47 -5.90
C ARG A 37 -7.65 9.45 -4.70
N GLY A 38 -8.36 10.54 -4.44
CA GLY A 38 -9.38 10.62 -3.38
C GLY A 38 -10.43 9.53 -3.50
N ARG A 39 -11.06 9.39 -4.67
CA ARG A 39 -12.09 8.36 -4.92
C ARG A 39 -11.59 6.93 -4.70
N LEU A 40 -10.32 6.64 -5.00
CA LEU A 40 -9.73 5.33 -4.76
C LEU A 40 -9.59 5.04 -3.25
N TRP A 41 -9.26 6.06 -2.46
CA TRP A 41 -9.20 5.93 -1.01
C TRP A 41 -10.58 5.88 -0.37
N ASP A 42 -11.54 6.65 -0.88
CA ASP A 42 -12.93 6.61 -0.40
C ASP A 42 -13.51 5.21 -0.58
N ALA A 43 -13.29 4.58 -1.73
CA ALA A 43 -13.72 3.19 -1.98
C ALA A 43 -13.07 2.16 -1.05
N TRP A 44 -11.85 2.42 -0.56
CA TRP A 44 -11.19 1.57 0.44
C TRP A 44 -11.69 1.86 1.86
N ALA A 45 -12.04 3.11 2.16
CA ALA A 45 -12.57 3.51 3.46
C ALA A 45 -14.02 3.04 3.69
N GLU A 46 -14.76 2.77 2.61
CA GLU A 46 -16.09 2.14 2.65
C GLU A 46 -16.05 0.63 2.92
N ILE A 47 -14.87 0.00 2.91
CA ILE A 47 -14.71 -1.38 3.37
C ILE A 47 -14.73 -1.36 4.90
N GLU A 48 -15.77 -1.94 5.50
CA GLU A 48 -15.81 -2.11 6.96
C GLU A 48 -14.65 -3.02 7.37
N LEU A 49 -13.70 -2.48 8.13
CA LEU A 49 -12.53 -3.21 8.60
C LEU A 49 -12.95 -4.44 9.44
N GLU A 50 -14.14 -4.41 10.06
CA GLU A 50 -14.73 -5.55 10.76
C GLU A 50 -15.11 -6.73 9.83
N GLU A 51 -15.27 -6.51 8.53
CA GLU A 51 -15.57 -7.57 7.54
C GLU A 51 -14.30 -8.21 6.96
N LEU A 52 -13.12 -7.64 7.23
CA LEU A 52 -11.85 -8.22 6.79
C LEU A 52 -11.44 -9.37 7.72
N GLU A 53 -11.25 -10.55 7.13
CA GLU A 53 -10.74 -11.71 7.85
C GLU A 53 -9.26 -11.46 8.21
N GLU A 54 -8.98 -11.24 9.50
CA GLU A 54 -7.61 -11.12 10.00
C GLU A 54 -6.87 -12.45 9.82
N LEU A 55 -5.94 -12.50 8.87
CA LEU A 55 -5.06 -13.65 8.69
C LEU A 55 -3.81 -13.49 9.55
N ASP A 56 -3.70 -14.32 10.60
CA ASP A 56 -2.52 -14.36 11.45
C ASP A 56 -1.35 -15.01 10.70
N VAL A 57 -0.49 -14.17 10.12
CA VAL A 57 0.70 -14.61 9.38
C VAL A 57 1.87 -14.79 10.32
N HIS A 58 2.15 -16.03 10.67
CA HIS A 58 3.40 -16.38 11.34
C HIS A 58 4.58 -16.07 10.40
N PRO A 59 5.68 -15.45 10.88
CA PRO A 59 6.83 -15.10 10.05
C PRO A 59 7.49 -16.30 9.34
N ASP A 60 7.23 -17.53 9.80
CA ASP A 60 7.71 -18.77 9.19
C ASP A 60 6.81 -19.29 8.05
N ALA A 61 5.68 -18.64 7.78
CA ALA A 61 4.71 -19.05 6.75
C ALA A 61 5.10 -18.58 5.33
N MET A 62 6.10 -17.69 5.20
CA MET A 62 6.61 -17.27 3.90
C MET A 62 7.78 -18.19 3.50
N PRO A 63 7.62 -19.05 2.46
CA PRO A 63 8.75 -19.82 1.98
C PRO A 63 9.82 -18.86 1.44
N VAL A 64 11.03 -19.01 1.97
CA VAL A 64 12.23 -18.36 1.46
C VAL A 64 12.34 -18.73 -0.03
N ARG A 65 12.29 -17.74 -0.91
CA ARG A 65 12.64 -17.89 -2.32
C ARG A 65 14.10 -17.50 -2.53
#